data_AF-A0A9C9X4I8-F1
#
_entry.id   AF-A0A9C9X4I8-F1
#
_cell.length_a   1.000
_cell.length_b   1.000
_cell.length_c   1.000
_cell.angle_alpha   90.00
_cell.angle_beta   90.00
_cell.angle_gamma   90.00
#
_symmetry.space_group_name_H-M   'P 1'
#
loop_
_entity.id
_entity.type
_entity.pdbx_description
1 polymer ?
#
loop_
_entity_poly.entity_id
_entity_poly.type
_entity_poly.pdbx_seq_one_letter_code
_entity_poly.pdbx_strand_id
1 'polypeptide(L)'
;MKAVFIDRYGAAGLLQVAEIEKPVPGDDQVLVKIHFSSLNPVDYKIRHGDLKPGDAKHLLKPKGRYVATLPTPGKIFQSLLNPLPGSKRFKTIMLKANSEDLKTLKTLTEQGKLTPHISHTFSLEEIVSAHRQIETGHTRGKIDIQINRA
;
A
#
# COMPACT_ATOMS: atom_id res chain seq x y z
N MET A 1 18.69 -8.53 11.10
CA MET A 1 18.16 -7.75 9.97
C MET A 1 17.19 -6.74 10.54
N LYS A 2 17.16 -5.54 10.00
CA LYS A 2 16.31 -4.48 10.54
C LYS A 2 14.86 -4.68 10.13
N ALA A 3 13.95 -4.40 11.06
CA ALA A 3 12.51 -4.40 10.85
C ALA A 3 11.88 -3.22 11.61
N VAL A 4 10.71 -2.78 11.13
CA VAL A 4 9.88 -1.78 11.80
C VAL A 4 8.57 -2.42 12.22
N PHE A 5 8.16 -2.16 13.45
CA PHE A 5 6.94 -2.73 14.04
C PHE A 5 5.88 -1.66 14.29
N ILE A 6 4.62 -2.05 14.08
CA ILE A 6 3.45 -1.38 14.63
C ILE A 6 2.89 -2.31 15.70
N ASP A 7 3.28 -2.09 16.95
CA ASP A 7 2.86 -2.91 18.09
C ASP A 7 1.48 -2.47 18.65
N ARG A 8 1.12 -1.20 18.43
CA ARG A 8 -0.18 -0.61 18.78
C ARG A 8 -0.55 0.54 17.86
N TYR A 9 -1.84 0.87 17.83
CA TYR A 9 -2.30 2.06 17.11
C TYR A 9 -1.85 3.35 17.81
N GLY A 10 -1.60 4.39 17.03
CA GLY A 10 -1.26 5.72 17.54
C GLY A 10 -0.32 6.47 16.61
N ALA A 11 0.31 7.55 17.08
CA ALA A 11 1.11 8.48 16.27
C ALA A 11 2.42 7.87 15.71
N ALA A 12 3.02 8.53 14.71
CA ALA A 12 4.21 8.02 14.01
C ALA A 12 5.40 7.77 14.94
N GLY A 13 5.51 8.52 16.04
CA GLY A 13 6.59 8.36 17.03
C GLY A 13 6.56 7.04 17.81
N LEU A 14 5.53 6.22 17.63
CA LEU A 14 5.47 4.88 18.22
C LEU A 14 6.23 3.82 17.41
N LEU A 15 6.58 4.13 16.15
CA LEU A 15 7.32 3.21 15.30
C LEU A 15 8.74 3.01 15.86
N GLN A 16 9.14 1.75 15.95
CA GLN A 16 10.48 1.37 16.41
C GLN A 16 11.17 0.54 15.35
N VAL A 17 12.43 0.86 15.11
CA VAL A 17 13.33 0.00 14.34
C VAL A 17 13.99 -0.97 15.32
N ALA A 18 13.91 -2.26 15.03
CA ALA A 18 14.59 -3.28 15.80
C ALA A 18 15.36 -4.24 14.87
N GLU A 19 16.42 -4.83 15.42
CA GLU A 19 17.10 -5.95 14.78
C GLU A 19 16.37 -7.24 15.13
N ILE A 20 16.04 -8.00 14.09
CA ILE A 20 15.48 -9.35 14.22
C ILE A 20 16.42 -10.39 13.62
N GLU A 21 16.24 -11.65 14.01
CA GLU A 21 16.96 -12.75 13.41
C GLU A 21 16.66 -12.82 11.90
N LYS A 22 17.69 -13.13 11.10
CA LYS A 22 17.51 -13.32 9.66
C LYS A 22 16.77 -14.64 9.45
N PRO A 23 15.62 -14.64 8.76
CA PRO A 23 14.85 -15.87 8.56
C PRO A 23 15.64 -16.87 7.70
N VAL A 24 15.53 -18.15 8.06
CA VAL A 24 16.05 -19.27 7.27
C VAL A 24 14.92 -19.80 6.39
N PRO A 25 15.03 -19.77 5.05
CA PRO A 25 13.99 -20.29 4.18
C PRO A 25 13.91 -21.82 4.30
N GLY A 26 12.69 -22.36 4.31
CA GLY A 26 12.44 -23.80 4.11
C GLY A 26 12.54 -24.22 2.64
N ASP A 27 12.28 -25.50 2.37
CA ASP A 27 12.51 -26.13 1.06
C ASP A 27 11.80 -25.44 -0.12
N ASP A 28 10.58 -24.91 0.10
CA ASP A 28 9.78 -24.21 -0.91
C ASP A 28 9.80 -22.68 -0.78
N GLN A 29 10.78 -22.13 -0.05
CA GLN A 29 10.88 -20.70 0.23
C GLN A 29 12.14 -20.11 -0.36
N VAL A 30 12.04 -18.84 -0.75
CA VAL A 30 13.21 -18.03 -1.16
C VAL A 30 13.35 -16.85 -0.22
N LEU A 31 14.58 -16.57 0.19
CA LEU A 31 14.89 -15.38 0.96
C LEU A 31 15.31 -14.24 0.03
N VAL A 32 14.50 -13.19 -0.03
CA VAL A 32 14.77 -12.03 -0.88
C VAL A 32 15.38 -10.90 -0.06
N LYS A 33 16.55 -10.41 -0.49
CA LYS A 33 17.15 -9.20 0.10
C LYS A 33 16.43 -7.96 -0.44
N ILE A 34 15.81 -7.20 0.45
CA ILE A 34 15.13 -5.95 0.10
C ILE A 34 16.12 -4.78 0.18
N HIS A 35 16.30 -4.04 -0.91
CA HIS A 35 17.10 -2.80 -0.94
C HIS A 35 16.26 -1.58 -0.61
N PHE A 36 15.07 -1.50 -1.22
CA PHE A 36 14.10 -0.43 -1.03
C PHE A 36 12.70 -1.00 -0.83
N SER A 37 11.89 -0.33 -0.02
CA SER A 37 10.44 -0.49 0.05
C SER A 37 9.78 0.86 -0.21
N SER A 38 8.46 0.90 -0.38
CA SER A 38 7.72 2.15 -0.60
C SER A 38 6.68 2.37 0.48
N LEU A 39 6.53 3.62 0.93
CA LEU A 39 5.49 4.03 1.87
C LEU A 39 4.27 4.57 1.12
N ASN A 40 3.08 4.16 1.55
CA ASN A 40 1.80 4.49 0.94
C ASN A 40 0.81 5.02 1.99
N PRO A 41 -0.23 5.78 1.57
CA PRO A 41 -1.20 6.33 2.53
C PRO A 41 -1.96 5.28 3.35
N VAL A 42 -1.99 4.02 2.88
CA VAL A 42 -2.60 2.90 3.61
C VAL A 42 -1.82 2.59 4.90
N ASP A 43 -0.50 2.77 4.90
CA ASP A 43 0.37 2.37 5.99
C ASP A 43 0.13 3.22 7.25
N TYR A 44 0.05 4.54 7.10
CA TYR A 44 -0.27 5.42 8.24
C TYR A 44 -1.72 5.25 8.72
N LYS A 45 -2.65 4.92 7.82
CA LYS A 45 -4.05 4.68 8.19
C LYS A 45 -4.23 3.36 8.95
N ILE A 46 -3.46 2.33 8.60
CA ILE A 46 -3.38 1.10 9.40
C ILE A 46 -2.78 1.43 10.77
N ARG A 47 -1.68 2.19 10.82
CA ARG A 47 -1.03 2.61 12.07
C ARG A 47 -1.95 3.44 12.98
N HIS A 48 -2.78 4.32 12.44
CA HIS A 48 -3.77 5.08 13.22
C HIS A 48 -4.98 4.25 13.66
N GLY A 49 -5.26 3.13 12.98
CA GLY A 49 -6.52 2.40 13.15
C GLY A 49 -7.70 3.01 12.37
N ASP A 50 -7.42 3.95 11.45
CA ASP A 50 -8.41 4.61 10.59
C ASP A 50 -8.95 3.67 9.50
N LEU A 51 -8.18 2.65 9.13
CA LEU A 51 -8.61 1.61 8.20
C LEU A 51 -9.28 0.45 8.93
N LYS A 52 -10.56 0.64 9.28
CA LYS A 52 -11.48 -0.47 9.54
C LYS A 52 -12.15 -0.87 8.21
N PRO A 53 -12.17 -2.15 7.83
CA PRO A 53 -12.79 -2.58 6.57
C PRO A 53 -14.31 -2.27 6.53
N GLY A 54 -14.72 -1.09 6.04
CA GLY A 54 -16.16 -0.76 5.88
C GLY A 54 -16.55 0.71 5.81
N ASP A 55 -15.71 1.63 6.29
CA ASP A 55 -16.21 2.91 6.78
C ASP A 55 -16.56 3.98 5.73
N ALA A 56 -16.08 3.90 4.48
CA ALA A 56 -16.30 5.00 3.53
C ALA A 56 -17.66 4.98 2.79
N LYS A 57 -18.52 3.97 2.99
CA LYS A 57 -19.77 3.79 2.21
C LYS A 57 -20.83 4.85 2.53
N HIS A 58 -20.89 5.33 3.77
CA HIS A 58 -21.90 6.28 4.22
C HIS A 58 -21.74 7.66 3.53
N LEU A 59 -20.52 8.03 3.14
CA LEU A 59 -20.17 9.32 2.54
C LEU A 59 -20.65 9.53 1.09
N LEU A 60 -21.11 8.48 0.39
CA LEU A 60 -21.57 8.62 -0.99
C LEU A 60 -22.92 9.34 -1.09
N LYS A 61 -23.02 10.31 -2.02
CA LYS A 61 -24.29 10.93 -2.46
C LYS A 61 -25.22 9.89 -3.12
N PRO A 62 -26.54 10.12 -3.20
CA PRO A 62 -27.43 9.31 -4.02
C PRO A 62 -26.87 9.12 -5.45
N LYS A 63 -26.90 7.89 -5.98
CA LYS A 63 -26.27 7.46 -7.25
C LYS A 63 -24.72 7.49 -7.29
N GLY A 64 -24.04 7.81 -6.20
CA GLY A 64 -22.58 7.73 -6.10
C GLY A 64 -22.05 6.31 -6.33
N ARG A 65 -20.81 6.21 -6.84
CA ARG A 65 -20.16 4.93 -7.17
C ARG A 65 -19.02 4.64 -6.19
N TYR A 66 -19.07 3.48 -5.53
CA TYR A 66 -17.95 2.94 -4.78
C TYR A 66 -17.19 1.95 -5.66
N VAL A 67 -15.87 2.11 -5.75
CA VAL A 67 -14.98 1.18 -6.47
C VAL A 67 -14.07 0.51 -5.45
N ALA A 68 -14.11 -0.83 -5.39
CA ALA A 68 -13.21 -1.64 -4.60
C ALA A 68 -12.18 -2.31 -5.52
N THR A 69 -10.90 -2.17 -5.19
CA THR A 69 -9.79 -2.86 -5.88
C THR A 69 -9.38 -4.16 -5.18
N LEU A 70 -9.87 -4.40 -3.96
CA LEU A 70 -9.68 -5.64 -3.21
C LEU A 70 -11.01 -6.42 -3.15
N PRO A 71 -11.18 -7.46 -3.98
CA PRO A 71 -12.37 -8.30 -3.95
C PRO A 71 -12.40 -9.10 -2.64
N THR A 72 -13.53 -9.05 -1.94
CA THR A 72 -13.84 -10.00 -0.85
C THR A 72 -15.15 -10.71 -1.21
N PRO A 73 -15.37 -11.96 -0.77
CA PRO A 73 -16.59 -12.71 -1.12
C PRO A 73 -17.89 -11.93 -0.86
N GLY A 74 -17.97 -11.23 0.28
CA GLY A 74 -19.11 -10.37 0.61
C GLY A 74 -19.27 -9.15 -0.31
N LYS A 75 -18.18 -8.54 -0.80
CA LYS A 75 -18.21 -7.41 -1.74
C LYS A 75 -18.56 -7.84 -3.17
N ILE A 76 -18.22 -9.07 -3.56
CA ILE A 76 -18.63 -9.66 -4.85
C ILE A 76 -20.14 -9.89 -4.85
N PHE A 77 -20.67 -10.51 -3.79
CA PHE A 77 -22.12 -10.74 -3.64
C PHE A 77 -22.92 -9.42 -3.61
N GLN A 78 -22.42 -8.40 -2.91
CA GLN A 78 -23.03 -7.07 -2.90
C GLN A 78 -22.98 -6.36 -4.27
N SER A 79 -21.98 -6.65 -5.11
CA SER A 79 -21.91 -6.11 -6.48
C SER A 79 -22.95 -6.73 -7.41
N LEU A 80 -23.36 -7.97 -7.14
CA LEU A 80 -24.36 -8.72 -7.91
C LEU A 80 -25.79 -8.38 -7.47
N LEU A 81 -26.01 -8.13 -6.17
CA LEU A 81 -27.30 -7.70 -5.60
C LEU A 81 -27.61 -6.21 -5.80
N ASN A 82 -27.34 -5.66 -6.99
CA ASN A 82 -27.76 -4.29 -7.33
C ASN A 82 -29.08 -4.24 -8.14
N PRO A 83 -30.28 -4.44 -7.54
CA PRO A 83 -31.52 -4.18 -8.27
C PRO A 83 -32.47 -3.26 -7.50
N LEU A 84 -32.20 -1.96 -7.38
CA LEU A 84 -33.26 -0.96 -7.12
C LEU A 84 -32.91 0.42 -7.71
N PRO A 85 -33.86 1.13 -8.35
CA PRO A 85 -33.65 2.52 -8.78
C PRO A 85 -33.34 3.43 -7.57
N GLY A 86 -32.19 4.09 -7.57
CA GLY A 86 -31.79 5.05 -6.52
C GLY A 86 -30.71 4.57 -5.54
N SER A 87 -30.29 3.30 -5.59
CA SER A 87 -29.23 2.77 -4.73
C SER A 87 -27.81 3.21 -5.17
N LYS A 88 -26.87 3.20 -4.20
CA LYS A 88 -25.44 3.45 -4.44
C LYS A 88 -24.86 2.32 -5.29
N ARG A 89 -24.12 2.63 -6.36
CA ARG A 89 -23.56 1.62 -7.27
C ARG A 89 -22.23 1.09 -6.75
N PHE A 90 -22.08 -0.23 -6.75
CA PHE A 90 -20.86 -0.91 -6.32
C PHE A 90 -20.22 -1.57 -7.53
N LYS A 91 -18.94 -1.32 -7.77
CA LYS A 91 -18.16 -1.98 -8.84
C LYS A 91 -16.87 -2.51 -8.25
N THR A 92 -16.64 -3.80 -8.42
CA THR A 92 -15.37 -4.44 -8.06
C THR A 92 -14.48 -4.47 -9.31
N ILE A 93 -13.23 -4.03 -9.17
CA ILE A 93 -12.19 -4.22 -10.19
C ILE A 93 -11.27 -5.33 -9.68
N MET A 94 -11.11 -6.38 -10.48
CA MET A 94 -10.21 -7.48 -10.16
C MET A 94 -8.83 -7.20 -10.76
N LEU A 95 -7.84 -6.95 -9.89
CA LEU A 95 -6.46 -6.85 -10.31
C LEU A 95 -5.94 -8.27 -10.59
N LYS A 96 -5.44 -8.51 -11.81
CA LYS A 96 -4.70 -9.73 -12.14
C LYS A 96 -3.23 -9.38 -12.24
N ALA A 97 -2.39 -10.08 -11.49
CA ALA A 97 -0.95 -9.98 -11.68
C ALA A 97 -0.60 -10.52 -13.08
N ASN A 98 0.18 -9.76 -13.84
CA ASN A 98 0.57 -10.11 -15.21
C ASN A 98 2.07 -9.83 -15.40
N SER A 99 2.83 -10.87 -15.75
CA SER A 99 4.27 -10.76 -15.96
C SER A 99 4.63 -9.99 -17.24
N GLU A 100 3.79 -10.02 -18.27
CA GLU A 100 4.03 -9.27 -19.52
C GLU A 100 3.91 -7.76 -19.32
N ASP A 101 2.96 -7.33 -18.49
CA ASP A 101 2.84 -5.92 -18.11
C ASP A 101 4.08 -5.45 -17.34
N LEU A 102 4.61 -6.29 -16.43
CA LEU A 102 5.86 -5.99 -15.71
C LEU A 102 7.07 -5.90 -16.65
N LYS A 103 7.17 -6.79 -17.65
CA LYS A 103 8.22 -6.71 -18.69
C LYS A 103 8.11 -5.43 -19.51
N THR A 104 6.89 -5.02 -19.83
CA THR A 104 6.61 -3.76 -20.54
C THR A 104 7.07 -2.56 -19.72
N LEU A 105 6.68 -2.49 -18.44
CA LEU A 105 7.11 -1.41 -17.53
C LEU A 105 8.63 -1.36 -17.38
N LYS A 106 9.28 -2.52 -17.19
CA LYS A 106 10.75 -2.62 -17.16
C LYS A 106 11.37 -2.01 -18.42
N THR A 107 10.89 -2.41 -19.60
CA THR A 107 11.40 -1.93 -20.89
C THR A 107 11.24 -0.42 -21.03
N LEU A 108 10.08 0.13 -20.67
CA LEU A 108 9.83 1.56 -20.73
C LEU A 108 10.74 2.35 -19.77
N THR A 109 11.02 1.81 -18.59
CA THR A 109 11.94 2.44 -17.63
C THR A 109 13.40 2.36 -18.08
N GLU A 110 13.86 1.21 -18.60
CA GLU A 110 15.22 1.07 -19.15
C GLU A 110 15.47 1.98 -20.36
N GLN A 111 14.43 2.25 -21.16
CA GLN A 111 14.49 3.19 -22.28
C GLN A 111 14.33 4.66 -21.87
N GLY A 112 14.13 4.97 -20.58
CA GLY A 112 13.88 6.32 -20.09
C GLY A 112 12.52 6.92 -20.52
N LYS A 113 11.62 6.12 -21.11
CA LYS A 113 10.27 6.55 -21.53
C LYS A 113 9.29 6.61 -20.36
N LEU A 114 9.59 5.91 -19.27
CA LEU A 114 8.84 5.93 -18.03
C LEU A 114 9.79 6.08 -16.84
N THR A 115 9.77 7.27 -16.23
CA THR A 115 10.58 7.55 -15.03
C THR A 115 9.66 7.64 -13.80
N PRO A 116 9.79 6.72 -12.83
CA PRO A 116 9.11 6.85 -11.55
C PRO A 116 9.54 8.14 -10.85
N HIS A 117 8.59 8.97 -10.45
CA HIS A 117 8.91 10.16 -9.66
C HIS A 117 9.00 9.80 -8.18
N ILE A 118 10.23 9.73 -7.65
CA ILE A 118 10.49 9.58 -6.23
C ILE A 118 10.50 10.98 -5.61
N SER A 119 9.57 11.22 -4.70
CA SER A 119 9.46 12.49 -3.99
C SER A 119 10.52 12.64 -2.90
N HIS A 120 10.77 11.56 -2.16
CA HIS A 120 11.67 11.52 -1.01
C HIS A 120 12.20 10.09 -0.87
N THR A 121 13.43 9.99 -0.39
CA THR A 121 14.01 8.74 0.06
C THR A 121 14.42 8.93 1.52
N PHE A 122 13.94 8.04 2.38
CA PHE A 122 14.31 7.99 3.80
C PHE A 122 15.05 6.68 4.06
N SER A 123 15.99 6.69 4.99
CA SER A 123 16.52 5.45 5.57
C SER A 123 15.45 4.76 6.42
N LEU A 124 15.65 3.47 6.73
CA LEU A 124 14.76 2.75 7.63
C LEU A 124 14.73 3.37 9.03
N GLU A 125 15.84 3.97 9.48
CA GLU A 125 15.96 4.71 10.74
C GLU A 125 15.09 5.96 10.77
N GLU A 126 14.81 6.55 9.61
CA GLU A 126 14.00 7.75 9.45
C GLU A 126 12.51 7.44 9.24
N ILE A 127 12.06 6.22 9.54
CA ILE A 127 10.68 5.79 9.29
C ILE A 127 9.63 6.69 9.96
N VAL A 128 9.94 7.25 11.13
CA VAL A 128 9.07 8.23 11.81
C VAL A 128 8.90 9.50 10.96
N SER A 129 9.99 10.01 10.40
CA SER A 129 9.98 11.18 9.51
C SER A 129 9.25 10.88 8.20
N ALA A 130 9.46 9.69 7.63
CA ALA A 130 8.75 9.25 6.43
C ALA A 130 7.23 9.18 6.65
N HIS A 131 6.79 8.66 7.80
CA HIS A 131 5.38 8.64 8.18
C HIS A 131 4.80 10.06 8.35
N ARG A 132 5.51 10.93 9.07
CA ARG A 132 5.11 12.34 9.20
C ARG A 132 4.97 13.02 7.84
N GLN A 133 5.90 12.76 6.91
CA GLN A 133 5.86 13.31 5.56
C GLN A 133 4.63 12.84 4.78
N ILE A 134 4.32 11.54 4.78
CA ILE A 134 3.17 11.02 4.03
C ILE A 134 1.82 11.47 4.62
N GLU A 135 1.77 11.67 5.94
CA GLU A 135 0.60 12.17 6.66
C GLU A 135 0.25 13.62 6.32
N THR A 136 1.20 14.41 5.80
CA THR A 136 0.88 15.75 5.29
C THR A 136 -0.13 15.73 4.14
N GLY A 137 -0.27 14.61 3.42
CA GLY A 137 -1.09 14.51 2.22
C GLY A 137 -0.53 15.23 0.99
N HIS A 138 0.62 15.89 1.09
CA HIS A 138 1.22 16.71 0.04
C HIS A 138 2.37 16.02 -0.72
N THR A 139 2.40 14.68 -0.70
CA THR A 139 3.42 13.90 -1.39
C THR A 139 3.09 13.79 -2.88
N ARG A 140 3.97 14.29 -3.76
CA ARG A 140 3.88 14.12 -5.22
C ARG A 140 4.86 13.06 -5.70
N GLY A 141 4.37 11.87 -5.98
CA GLY A 141 5.20 10.71 -6.37
C GLY A 141 5.27 9.65 -5.26
N LYS A 142 6.35 8.88 -5.25
CA LYS A 142 6.61 7.83 -4.24
C LYS A 142 7.50 8.32 -3.11
N ILE A 143 7.30 7.76 -1.93
CA ILE A 143 8.28 7.85 -0.84
C ILE A 143 8.94 6.49 -0.75
N ASP A 144 10.25 6.48 -0.92
CA ASP A 144 11.06 5.28 -0.84
C ASP A 144 11.69 5.17 0.55
N ILE A 145 11.72 3.96 1.08
CA ILE A 145 12.41 3.58 2.32
C ILE A 145 13.59 2.70 1.94
N GLN A 146 14.79 3.23 2.12
CA GLN A 146 16.04 2.50 1.91
C GLN A 146 16.31 1.59 3.11
N ILE A 147 16.33 0.28 2.86
CA ILE A 147 16.54 -0.75 3.89
C ILE A 147 18.00 -1.17 3.97
N ASN A 148 18.63 -1.36 2.80
CA ASN A 148 20.04 -1.73 2.70
C ASN A 148 20.74 -0.78 1.74
N ARG A 149 21.91 -0.27 2.14
CA ARG A 149 22.83 0.35 1.18
C ARG A 149 23.37 -0.77 0.27
N ALA A 150 23.36 -0.51 -1.04
CA ALA A 150 24.09 -1.33 -1.99
C ALA A 150 25.59 -1.18 -1.72
#